data_AF-A0A6J4IVC4-F1
#
_entry.id   AF-A0A6J4IVC4-F1
#
_cell.length_a   1.000
_cell.length_b   1.000
_cell.length_c   1.000
_cell.angle_alpha   90.00
_cell.angle_beta   90.00
_cell.angle_gamma   90.00
#
_symmetry.space_group_name_H-M   'P 1'
#
loop_
_entity.id
_entity.type
_entity.pdbx_description
1 polymer ?
#
loop_
_entity_poly.entity_id
_entity_poly.type
_entity_poly.pdbx_seq_one_letter_code
_entity_poly.pdbx_strand_id
1 'polypeptide(L)'
;MRSRAWLFCFQPPVKNTDYVIRIATSRGRSWTYAKEADAWSQTTPAGVVRRMTAEQLLSHLLPPLAKDQPHLNVTVRPKAASHEPTSDLTNQENRK
;
A
#
# COMPACT_ATOMS: atom_id res chain seq x y z
N MET A 1 25.64 -27.93 -21.93
CA MET A 1 25.57 -26.50 -21.53
C MET A 1 24.11 -26.07 -21.55
N ARG A 2 23.49 -25.79 -20.40
CA ARG A 2 22.10 -25.30 -20.33
C ARG A 2 22.08 -24.05 -19.45
N SER A 3 22.18 -22.89 -20.10
CA SER A 3 22.04 -21.59 -19.47
C SER A 3 20.60 -21.42 -18.97
N ARG A 4 20.43 -21.31 -17.66
CA ARG A 4 19.16 -20.87 -17.05
C ARG A 4 19.21 -19.35 -16.94
N ALA A 5 18.51 -18.69 -17.85
CA ALA A 5 18.20 -17.27 -17.73
C ALA A 5 17.26 -17.10 -16.53
N TRP A 6 17.78 -16.53 -15.45
CA TRP A 6 16.97 -16.06 -14.34
C TRP A 6 16.27 -14.78 -14.81
N LEU A 7 14.98 -14.90 -15.14
CA LEU A 7 14.09 -13.75 -15.17
C LEU A 7 14.00 -13.21 -13.73
N PHE A 8 14.91 -12.29 -13.39
CA PHE A 8 14.73 -11.40 -12.27
C PHE A 8 13.43 -10.64 -12.53
N CYS A 9 12.37 -11.02 -11.82
CA CYS A 9 11.19 -10.20 -11.69
C CYS A 9 11.66 -8.92 -10.99
N PHE A 10 11.92 -7.87 -11.78
CA PHE A 10 12.29 -6.55 -11.31
C PHE A 10 11.09 -5.99 -10.57
N GLN A 11 10.98 -6.34 -9.29
CA GLN A 11 9.96 -5.79 -8.44
C GLN A 11 10.36 -4.33 -8.22
N PRO A 12 9.56 -3.36 -8.72
CA PRO A 12 9.90 -1.96 -8.57
C PRO A 12 10.09 -1.65 -7.07
N PRO A 13 11.00 -0.73 -6.71
CA PRO A 13 11.22 -0.37 -5.33
C PRO A 13 9.88 -0.06 -4.68
N VAL A 14 9.53 -0.84 -3.64
CA VAL A 14 8.26 -0.73 -2.94
C VAL A 14 8.20 0.64 -2.26
N LYS A 15 7.52 1.61 -2.88
CA LYS A 15 7.31 2.91 -2.25
C LYS A 15 6.21 2.74 -1.21
N ASN A 16 6.54 3.06 0.04
CA ASN A 16 5.61 2.97 1.17
C ASN A 16 4.32 3.80 0.96
N THR A 17 4.31 4.74 0.01
CA THR A 17 3.14 5.56 -0.38
C THR A 17 2.05 4.77 -1.12
N ASP A 18 2.40 3.60 -1.66
CA ASP A 18 1.53 2.87 -2.58
C ASP A 18 0.76 1.74 -1.88
N TYR A 19 0.58 1.82 -0.56
CA TYR A 19 -0.07 0.79 0.22
C TYR A 19 -1.19 1.33 1.09
N VAL A 20 -2.23 0.50 1.22
CA VAL A 20 -3.33 0.68 2.15
C VAL A 20 -3.30 -0.48 3.13
N ILE A 21 -3.17 -0.16 4.41
CA ILE A 21 -3.19 -1.13 5.51
C ILE A 21 -4.61 -1.16 6.04
N ARG A 22 -5.21 -2.35 6.13
CA ARG A 22 -6.52 -2.56 6.73
C ARG A 22 -6.37 -3.42 7.97
N ILE A 23 -6.85 -2.92 9.11
CA ILE A 23 -6.96 -3.69 10.34
C ILE A 23 -8.44 -4.00 10.55
N ALA A 24 -8.79 -5.28 10.64
CA ALA A 24 -10.16 -5.72 10.88
C ALA A 24 -10.26 -6.53 12.17
N THR A 25 -11.28 -6.25 12.96
CA THR A 25 -11.68 -7.08 14.09
C THR A 25 -12.57 -8.23 13.63
N SER A 26 -12.56 -9.34 14.34
CA SER A 26 -13.51 -10.44 14.17
C SER A 26 -14.98 -10.00 14.28
N ARG A 27 -15.26 -8.91 14.99
CA ARG A 27 -16.61 -8.33 15.18
C ARG A 27 -17.03 -7.37 14.05
N GLY A 28 -16.31 -7.34 12.93
CA GLY A 28 -16.70 -6.60 11.73
C GLY A 28 -16.28 -5.12 11.69
N ARG A 29 -15.67 -4.57 12.75
CA ARG A 29 -15.09 -3.22 12.68
C ARG A 29 -13.78 -3.27 11.91
N SER A 30 -13.61 -2.39 10.93
CA SER A 30 -12.36 -2.25 10.21
C SER A 30 -11.88 -0.81 10.15
N TRP A 31 -10.59 -0.63 10.33
CA TRP A 31 -9.88 0.63 10.14
C TRP A 31 -9.00 0.51 8.92
N THR A 32 -8.94 1.59 8.16
CA THR A 32 -8.10 1.70 6.97
C THR A 32 -7.06 2.76 7.22
N TYR A 33 -5.80 2.47 6.92
CA TYR A 33 -4.68 3.39 7.05
C TYR A 33 -4.06 3.58 5.67
N ALA A 34 -3.95 4.83 5.24
CA ALA A 34 -3.34 5.21 3.98
C ALA A 34 -2.19 6.17 4.24
N LYS A 35 -1.09 6.01 3.49
CA LYS A 35 0.00 6.97 3.54
C LYS A 35 -0.34 8.18 2.65
N GLU A 36 -0.31 9.36 3.25
CA GLU A 36 -0.30 10.65 2.56
C GLU A 36 1.14 11.17 2.48
N ALA A 37 1.36 12.34 1.85
CA ALA A 37 2.69 12.88 1.58
C ALA A 37 3.64 12.80 2.80
N ASP A 38 3.24 13.42 3.92
CA ASP A 38 4.08 13.54 5.13
C ASP A 38 3.46 12.87 6.37
N ALA A 39 2.29 12.27 6.24
CA ALA A 39 1.56 11.70 7.37
C ALA A 39 0.74 10.48 6.97
N TRP A 40 0.23 9.76 7.96
CA TRP A 40 -0.73 8.68 7.73
C TRP A 40 -2.13 9.17 8.04
N SER A 41 -3.11 8.74 7.27
CA SER A 41 -4.52 8.94 7.58
C SER A 41 -5.17 7.63 7.98
N GLN A 42 -5.90 7.66 9.10
CA GLN A 42 -6.74 6.58 9.57
C GLN A 42 -8.20 6.91 9.28
N THR A 43 -8.85 6.05 8.51
CA THR A 43 -10.29 6.07 8.31
C THR A 43 -10.94 5.09 9.27
N THR A 44 -11.80 5.60 10.14
CA THR A 44 -12.58 4.81 11.09
C THR A 44 -13.75 4.10 10.38
N PRO A 45 -14.36 3.08 11.01
CA PRO A 45 -15.59 2.45 10.49
C PRO A 45 -16.74 3.44 10.24
N ALA A 46 -16.77 4.57 10.97
CA ALA A 46 -17.77 5.62 10.83
C ALA A 46 -17.45 6.61 9.69
N GLY A 47 -16.38 6.39 8.92
CA GLY A 47 -15.95 7.29 7.85
C GLY A 47 -15.17 8.51 8.30
N VAL A 48 -14.96 8.70 9.61
CA VAL A 48 -14.13 9.80 10.14
C VAL A 48 -12.67 9.53 9.81
N VAL A 49 -12.03 10.50 9.14
CA VAL A 49 -10.60 10.47 8.79
C VAL A 49 -9.79 11.27 9.80
N ARG A 50 -8.72 10.68 10.32
CA ARG A 50 -7.81 11.31 11.30
C ARG A 50 -6.37 11.20 10.82
N ARG A 51 -5.60 12.28 11.00
CA ARG A 51 -4.16 12.30 10.67
C ARG A 51 -3.34 11.74 11.84
N MET A 52 -2.34 10.93 11.57
CA MET A 52 -1.44 10.32 12.56
C MET A 52 -0.02 10.18 12.01
N THR A 53 0.93 10.03 12.94
CA THR A 53 2.36 9.80 12.66
C THR A 53 2.65 8.35 12.32
N ALA A 54 3.83 8.10 11.73
CA ALA A 54 4.28 6.74 11.42
C ALA A 54 4.50 5.90 12.69
N GLU A 55 5.00 6.52 13.75
CA GLU A 55 5.28 5.89 15.05
C GLU A 55 3.98 5.47 15.74
N GLN A 56 2.94 6.30 15.66
CA GLN A 56 1.61 5.98 16.16
C GLN A 56 1.00 4.79 15.40
N LEU A 57 1.09 4.80 14.07
CA LEU A 57 0.64 3.69 13.25
C LEU A 57 1.37 2.40 13.61
N LEU A 58 2.70 2.45 13.76
CA LEU A 58 3.51 1.29 14.11
C LEU A 58 3.09 0.74 15.48
N SER A 59 2.90 1.61 16.47
CA SER A 59 2.43 1.22 17.82
C SER A 59 1.08 0.50 17.77
N HIS A 60 0.19 0.87 16.85
CA HIS A 60 -1.09 0.17 16.64
C HIS A 60 -0.96 -1.14 15.85
N LEU A 61 0.08 -1.27 15.01
CA LEU A 61 0.32 -2.45 14.19
C LEU A 61 1.10 -3.54 14.92
N LEU A 62 1.94 -3.17 15.91
CA LEU A 62 2.77 -4.12 16.64
C LEU A 62 1.96 -5.19 17.40
N PRO A 63 0.92 -4.86 18.19
CA PRO A 63 0.16 -5.87 18.92
C PRO A 63 -0.49 -6.96 18.03
N PRO A 64 -1.15 -6.64 16.90
CA PRO A 64 -1.67 -7.68 16.03
C PRO A 64 -0.58 -8.48 15.30
N LEU A 65 0.57 -7.87 14.96
CA LEU A 65 1.70 -8.58 14.36
C LEU A 65 2.40 -9.52 15.35
N ALA A 66 2.47 -9.14 16.63
CA ALA A 66 2.99 -9.98 17.72
C ALA A 66 2.05 -11.14 18.08
N LYS A 67 0.84 -11.20 17.51
CA LYS A 67 -0.24 -12.15 17.86
C LYS A 67 -0.77 -12.01 19.29
N ASP A 68 -0.44 -10.93 19.98
CA ASP A 68 -1.02 -10.60 21.30
C ASP A 68 -2.52 -10.29 21.20
N GLN A 69 -3.00 -9.90 20.02
CA GLN A 69 -4.41 -9.62 19.75
C GLN A 69 -4.94 -10.52 18.63
N PRO A 70 -5.24 -11.81 18.91
CA PRO A 70 -5.65 -12.78 17.88
C PRO A 70 -6.99 -12.45 17.21
N HIS A 71 -7.75 -11.51 17.77
CA HIS A 71 -9.02 -11.04 17.22
C HIS A 71 -8.84 -9.91 16.19
N LEU A 72 -7.61 -9.44 15.96
CA LEU A 72 -7.26 -8.45 14.96
C LEU A 72 -6.55 -9.12 13.77
N ASN A 73 -7.02 -8.82 12.57
CA ASN A 73 -6.42 -9.25 11.33
C ASN A 73 -5.87 -8.03 10.57
N VAL A 74 -4.63 -8.12 10.11
CA VAL A 74 -3.97 -7.08 9.32
C VAL A 74 -3.87 -7.54 7.88
N THR A 75 -4.40 -6.75 6.96
CA THR A 75 -4.28 -6.99 5.53
C THR A 75 -3.65 -5.76 4.87
N VAL A 76 -2.59 -5.97 4.09
CA VAL A 76 -1.96 -4.91 3.31
C VAL A 76 -2.34 -5.12 1.85
N ARG A 77 -2.81 -4.07 1.19
CA ARG A 77 -3.10 -4.06 -0.25
C ARG A 77 -2.32 -2.95 -0.92
N PRO A 78 -1.76 -3.19 -2.13
CA PRO A 78 -1.27 -2.09 -2.93
C PRO A 78 -2.44 -1.18 -3.27
N LYS A 79 -2.25 0.12 -3.09
CA LYS A 79 -3.08 1.15 -3.69
C LYS A 79 -2.89 0.94 -5.19
N ALA A 80 -3.93 0.51 -5.89
CA ALA A 80 -3.85 0.29 -7.33
C ALA A 80 -3.31 1.60 -7.92
N ALA A 81 -2.08 1.55 -8.43
CA ALA A 81 -1.58 2.63 -9.23
C ALA A 81 -2.56 2.71 -10.40
N SER A 82 -3.30 3.82 -10.48
CA SER A 82 -3.74 4.35 -11.75
C SER A 82 -2.45 4.61 -12.54
N HIS A 83 -1.88 3.54 -13.09
CA HIS A 83 -0.95 3.62 -14.18
C HIS A 83 -1.83 4.07 -15.35
N GLU A 84 -2.07 5.38 -15.44
CA GLU A 84 -2.40 5.94 -16.73
C GLU A 84 -1.25 5.52 -17.65
N PRO A 85 -1.49 4.77 -18.72
CA PRO A 85 -0.50 4.69 -19.77
C PRO A 85 -0.41 6.12 -20.31
N THR A 86 0.56 6.89 -19.79
CA THR A 86 1.03 8.10 -20.46
C THR A 86 1.58 7.65 -21.81
N SER A 87 0.69 7.57 -22.79
CA SER A 87 1.00 7.51 -24.20
C SER A 87 1.41 8.92 -24.63
N ASP A 88 2.52 9.41 -24.06
CA ASP A 88 3.31 10.49 -24.65
C ASP A 88 4.45 9.84 -25.43
N LEU A 89 4.13 9.36 -26.62
CA LEU A 89 5.06 9.42 -27.73
C LEU A 89 4.45 10.34 -28.77
N THR A 90 4.84 11.60 -28.62
CA THR A 90 4.68 12.69 -29.56
C THR A 90 4.98 12.22 -30.99
N ASN A 91 4.01 12.54 -31.83
CA ASN A 91 4.05 12.53 -33.27
C ASN A 91 5.26 13.32 -33.79
N GLN A 92 6.36 12.67 -34.20
CA GLN A 92 7.41 13.33 -34.99
C GLN A 92 8.35 12.34 -35.71
N GLU A 93 8.00 11.90 -36.92
CA GLU A 93 8.98 11.76 -38.01
C GLU A 93 8.22 11.93 -39.33
N ASN A 94 8.53 13.02 -40.01
CA ASN A 94 8.00 13.47 -41.28
C ASN A 94 9.03 13.08 -42.35
N ARG A 95 8.59 12.84 -43.60
CA ARG A 95 9.39 12.65 -44.84
C ARG A 95 9.95 11.25 -45.13
N LYS A 96 9.29 10.54 -46.05
CA LYS A 96 9.65 10.54 -47.48
C LYS A 96 8.54 9.93 -48.33
#